data_AF-A0A3R9IH03-F1
#
_entry.id   AF-A0A3R9IH03-F1
#
_cell.length_a   1.000
_cell.length_b   1.000
_cell.length_c   1.000
_cell.angle_alpha   90.00
_cell.angle_beta   90.00
_cell.angle_gamma   90.00
#
_symmetry.space_group_name_H-M   'P 1'
#
loop_
_entity.id
_entity.type
_entity.pdbx_description
1 polymer ?
#
loop_
_entity_poly.entity_id
_entity_poly.type
_entity_poly.pdbx_seq_one_letter_code
_entity_poly.pdbx_strand_id
1 'polypeptide(L)'
;MKKLLIASFALLFLLAGCGQKKETPAATTTASEPLQSNLPVLDNAEKNTVVTKTLLMPKSENGTQQTQTITYKGNQFLTLTIQQKRPVGDELKNFISENGLEETQKALLEAEEKDETIQEARKLAGFKLETKLLSETEIQTTTTYDFQVLDVKKASQLEYLKNIGLENLLKNEPSQYIADRVANGATEQ
;
A
#
# COMPACT_ATOMS: atom_id res chain seq x y z
N MET A 1 5.12 -2.26 36.47
CA MET A 1 4.51 -2.42 35.14
C MET A 1 5.14 -1.39 34.20
N LYS A 2 6.09 -1.81 33.35
CA LYS A 2 6.72 -0.92 32.37
C LYS A 2 5.75 -0.80 31.20
N LYS A 3 5.21 0.41 30.98
CA LYS A 3 4.36 0.72 29.83
C LYS A 3 5.26 0.67 28.59
N LEU A 4 4.97 -0.21 27.63
CA LEU A 4 5.58 -0.11 26.31
C LEU A 4 5.15 1.24 25.72
N LEU A 5 6.10 2.15 25.57
CA LEU A 5 5.92 3.34 24.76
C LEU A 5 6.23 2.92 23.33
N ILE A 6 5.30 2.19 22.70
CA ILE A 6 5.43 1.85 21.28
C ILE A 6 5.42 3.17 20.53
N ALA A 7 6.62 3.64 20.18
CA ALA A 7 6.82 4.87 19.45
C ALA A 7 5.94 4.83 18.19
N SER A 8 5.17 5.91 18.00
CA SER A 8 4.15 6.06 16.96
C SER A 8 4.51 5.33 15.67
N PHE A 9 3.64 4.42 15.22
CA PHE A 9 3.66 3.82 13.88
C PHE A 9 3.39 4.92 12.84
N ALA A 10 4.37 5.79 12.61
CA ALA A 10 4.33 6.79 11.56
C ALA A 10 4.48 6.07 10.22
N LEU A 11 3.36 5.65 9.62
CA LEU A 11 3.31 5.11 8.29
C LEU A 11 3.46 6.25 7.27
N LEU A 12 4.69 6.45 6.79
CA LEU A 12 5.00 7.33 5.67
C LEU A 12 4.58 6.64 4.36
N PHE A 13 3.27 6.58 4.09
CA PHE A 13 2.77 6.22 2.77
C PHE A 13 2.76 7.46 1.88
N LEU A 14 3.87 7.72 1.20
CA LEU A 14 3.88 8.72 0.13
C LEU A 14 3.30 8.08 -1.13
N LEU A 15 1.97 8.12 -1.29
CA LEU A 15 1.34 7.89 -2.60
C LEU A 15 1.64 9.05 -3.58
N ALA A 16 2.21 10.15 -3.09
CA ALA A 16 2.82 11.18 -3.92
C ALA A 16 4.12 10.65 -4.52
N GLY A 17 4.13 10.45 -5.83
CA GLY A 17 5.39 10.31 -6.56
C GLY A 17 6.16 11.62 -6.44
N CYS A 18 7.19 11.66 -5.60
CA CYS A 18 8.15 12.75 -5.62
C CYS A 18 8.90 12.69 -6.95
N GLY A 19 8.39 13.43 -7.94
CA GLY A 19 9.03 13.60 -9.22
C GLY A 19 10.34 14.36 -9.08
N GLN A 20 11.46 13.64 -9.17
CA GLN A 20 12.69 14.22 -9.69
C GLN A 20 12.81 13.79 -11.15
N LYS A 21 12.43 14.69 -12.05
CA LYS A 21 12.81 14.62 -13.46
C LYS A 21 14.34 14.51 -13.54
N LYS A 22 14.83 13.39 -14.03
CA LYS A 22 16.11 13.32 -14.75
C LYS A 22 15.78 13.00 -16.20
N GLU A 23 16.17 13.92 -17.08
CA GLU A 23 16.06 13.77 -18.52
C GLU A 23 17.17 12.84 -19.07
N THR A 24 16.79 12.05 -20.10
CA THR A 24 17.61 11.59 -21.25
C THR A 24 18.44 10.30 -21.07
N PRO A 25 18.69 9.48 -22.14
CA PRO A 25 18.03 9.29 -23.44
C PRO A 25 17.45 7.87 -23.66
N ALA A 26 16.62 7.74 -24.70
CA ALA A 26 16.06 6.50 -25.21
C ALA A 26 17.12 5.44 -25.58
N ALA A 27 16.87 4.18 -25.23
CA ALA A 27 17.54 3.02 -25.80
C ALA A 27 16.53 1.87 -26.02
N THR A 28 16.25 1.63 -27.30
CA THR A 28 15.89 0.38 -27.99
C THR A 28 14.97 -0.65 -27.31
N THR A 29 13.79 -0.73 -27.90
CA THR A 29 12.76 -1.76 -27.84
C THR A 29 13.26 -3.19 -28.02
N THR A 30 12.93 -4.07 -27.07
CA THR A 30 12.83 -5.52 -27.33
C THR A 30 11.36 -5.85 -27.51
N ALA A 31 11.03 -6.38 -28.68
CA ALA A 31 9.68 -6.57 -29.18
C ALA A 31 8.88 -7.60 -28.37
N SER A 32 7.69 -7.20 -27.93
CA SER A 32 6.57 -8.12 -27.68
C SER A 32 5.74 -8.17 -28.95
N GLU A 33 5.55 -9.37 -29.53
CA GLU A 33 4.73 -9.58 -30.73
C GLU A 33 3.32 -9.01 -30.57
N PRO A 34 2.84 -8.14 -31.48
CA PRO A 34 1.47 -7.66 -31.44
C PRO A 34 0.55 -8.74 -32.01
N LEU A 35 -0.36 -9.27 -31.19
CA LEU A 35 -1.50 -10.04 -31.68
C LEU A 35 -2.39 -9.09 -32.51
N GLN A 36 -2.35 -9.25 -33.84
CA GLN A 36 -3.20 -8.50 -34.77
C GLN A 36 -4.64 -9.01 -34.67
N SER A 37 -5.46 -8.31 -33.89
CA SER A 37 -6.91 -8.52 -33.82
C SER A 37 -7.63 -7.41 -34.59
N ASN A 38 -8.06 -7.72 -35.82
CA ASN A 38 -8.84 -6.82 -36.69
C ASN A 38 -10.35 -6.84 -36.37
N LEU A 39 -10.76 -6.63 -35.10
CA LEU A 39 -12.17 -6.42 -34.76
C LEU A 39 -12.38 -5.17 -33.88
N PRO A 40 -13.25 -4.22 -34.29
CA PRO A 40 -13.53 -2.97 -33.55
C PRO A 40 -14.39 -3.16 -32.29
N VAL A 41 -14.32 -4.34 -31.64
CA VAL A 41 -15.16 -4.71 -30.48
C VAL A 41 -14.36 -4.79 -29.17
N LEU A 42 -13.02 -4.72 -29.22
CA LEU A 42 -12.15 -4.88 -28.04
C LEU A 42 -12.09 -3.63 -27.14
N ASP A 43 -12.15 -2.42 -27.71
CA ASP A 43 -12.05 -1.17 -26.92
C ASP A 43 -13.18 -0.97 -25.90
N ASN A 44 -14.34 -1.62 -26.10
CA ASN A 44 -15.47 -1.55 -25.18
C ASN A 44 -15.48 -2.69 -24.14
N ALA A 45 -14.77 -3.79 -24.40
CA ALA A 45 -14.69 -4.92 -23.48
C ALA A 45 -13.79 -4.59 -22.27
N GLU A 46 -12.64 -3.95 -22.51
CA GLU A 46 -11.69 -3.57 -21.44
C GLU A 46 -12.27 -2.56 -20.44
N LYS A 47 -13.22 -1.71 -20.86
CA LYS A 47 -13.85 -0.71 -19.98
C LYS A 47 -14.80 -1.30 -18.94
N ASN A 48 -15.29 -2.53 -19.15
CA ASN A 48 -16.25 -3.18 -18.26
C ASN A 48 -15.67 -4.37 -17.47
N THR A 49 -14.42 -4.74 -17.72
CA THR A 49 -13.74 -5.80 -16.98
C THR A 49 -13.13 -5.27 -15.69
N VAL A 50 -13.27 -6.04 -14.61
CA VAL A 50 -12.52 -5.80 -13.38
C VAL A 50 -11.10 -6.33 -13.58
N VAL A 51 -10.12 -5.47 -13.36
CA VAL A 51 -8.69 -5.79 -13.50
C VAL A 51 -8.02 -5.68 -12.13
N THR A 52 -7.16 -6.64 -11.81
CA THR A 52 -6.32 -6.61 -10.61
C THR A 52 -4.85 -6.63 -11.02
N LYS A 53 -4.08 -5.70 -10.50
CA LYS A 53 -2.63 -5.58 -10.74
C LYS A 53 -1.88 -5.57 -9.41
N THR A 54 -0.77 -6.29 -9.35
CA THR A 54 0.10 -6.31 -8.18
C THR A 54 1.45 -5.70 -8.55
N LEU A 55 1.85 -4.67 -7.82
CA LEU A 55 3.09 -3.93 -8.02
C LEU A 55 4.02 -4.12 -6.84
N LEU A 56 5.23 -4.58 -7.09
CA LEU A 56 6.31 -4.59 -6.10
C LEU A 56 7.13 -3.32 -6.24
N MET A 57 7.12 -2.48 -5.21
CA MET A 57 7.93 -1.25 -5.18
C MET A 57 9.41 -1.60 -4.94
N PRO A 58 10.34 -0.75 -5.42
CA PRO A 58 11.75 -0.91 -5.09
C PRO A 58 11.96 -0.87 -3.58
N LYS A 59 12.90 -1.68 -3.09
CA LYS A 59 13.23 -1.72 -1.66
C LYS A 59 13.87 -0.39 -1.27
N SER A 60 13.37 0.22 -0.20
CA SER A 60 13.95 1.44 0.38
C SER A 60 15.30 1.18 1.06
N GLU A 61 16.08 2.22 1.26
CA GLU A 61 17.37 2.16 1.98
C GLU A 61 17.23 1.59 3.40
N ASN A 62 16.10 1.88 4.06
CA ASN A 62 15.79 1.38 5.41
C ASN A 62 15.32 -0.09 5.43
N GLY A 63 15.41 -0.79 4.30
CA GLY A 63 15.04 -2.19 4.17
C GLY A 63 13.54 -2.46 4.04
N THR A 64 12.70 -1.41 4.04
CA THR A 64 11.26 -1.54 3.82
C THR A 64 10.98 -1.89 2.35
N GLN A 65 10.11 -2.86 2.13
CA GLN A 65 9.58 -3.26 0.83
C GLN A 65 8.06 -3.16 0.84
N GLN A 66 7.50 -2.52 -0.19
CA GLN A 66 6.07 -2.32 -0.33
C GLN A 66 5.53 -3.07 -1.53
N THR A 67 4.39 -3.73 -1.37
CA THR A 67 3.60 -4.33 -2.45
C THR A 67 2.24 -3.65 -2.48
N GLN A 68 1.79 -3.22 -3.67
CA GLN A 68 0.47 -2.65 -3.88
C GLN A 68 -0.36 -3.57 -4.76
N THR A 69 -1.53 -3.97 -4.30
CA THR A 69 -2.53 -4.67 -5.11
C THR A 69 -3.67 -3.71 -5.41
N ILE A 70 -3.88 -3.42 -6.68
CA ILE A 70 -4.82 -2.41 -7.18
C ILE A 70 -5.88 -3.15 -8.00
N THR A 71 -7.14 -3.03 -7.58
CA THR A 71 -8.29 -3.53 -8.35
C THR A 71 -9.08 -2.35 -8.89
N TYR A 72 -9.40 -2.36 -10.18
CA TYR A 72 -10.11 -1.27 -10.84
C TYR A 72 -11.04 -1.78 -11.95
N LYS A 73 -11.99 -0.95 -12.35
CA LYS A 73 -12.88 -1.19 -13.50
C LYS A 73 -12.97 0.08 -14.33
N GLY A 74 -12.50 0.03 -15.57
CA GLY A 74 -12.32 1.22 -16.39
C GLY A 74 -11.47 2.26 -15.65
N ASN A 75 -12.05 3.41 -15.38
CA ASN A 75 -11.39 4.58 -14.78
C ASN A 75 -11.59 4.65 -13.26
N GLN A 76 -12.26 3.65 -12.67
CA GLN A 76 -12.63 3.65 -11.25
C GLN A 76 -11.78 2.66 -10.47
N PHE A 77 -11.06 3.16 -9.45
CA PHE A 77 -10.48 2.30 -8.41
C PHE A 77 -11.60 1.61 -7.62
N LEU A 78 -11.50 0.30 -7.47
CA LEU A 78 -12.37 -0.50 -6.60
C LEU A 78 -11.69 -0.74 -5.26
N THR A 79 -10.47 -1.28 -5.27
CA THR A 79 -9.70 -1.53 -4.05
C THR A 79 -8.23 -1.22 -4.21
N LEU A 80 -7.61 -0.79 -3.11
CA LEU A 80 -6.16 -0.70 -2.96
C LEU A 80 -5.75 -1.42 -1.68
N THR A 81 -4.89 -2.42 -1.81
CA THR A 81 -4.22 -3.05 -0.67
C THR A 81 -2.74 -2.70 -0.72
N ILE A 82 -2.23 -2.13 0.37
CA ILE A 82 -0.81 -1.84 0.55
C ILE A 82 -0.27 -2.77 1.61
N GLN A 83 0.65 -3.64 1.22
CA GLN A 83 1.41 -4.50 2.12
C GLN A 83 2.81 -3.92 2.28
N GLN A 84 3.22 -3.64 3.51
CA GLN A 84 4.54 -3.13 3.82
C GLN A 84 5.28 -4.12 4.72
N LYS A 85 6.40 -4.64 4.24
CA LYS A 85 7.34 -5.43 5.03
C LYS A 85 8.52 -4.58 5.43
N ARG A 86 8.89 -4.58 6.70
CA ARG A 86 10.02 -3.80 7.20
C ARG A 86 10.79 -4.56 8.29
N PRO A 87 12.08 -4.25 8.48
CA PRO A 87 12.80 -4.72 9.63
C PRO A 87 12.11 -4.29 10.94
N VAL A 88 12.14 -5.18 11.93
CA VAL A 88 11.73 -4.89 13.30
C VAL A 88 12.72 -3.86 13.89
N GLY A 89 12.20 -2.83 14.57
CA GLY A 89 13.02 -1.83 15.26
C GLY A 89 13.63 -2.38 16.55
N ASP A 90 14.69 -1.76 17.07
CA ASP A 90 15.48 -2.33 18.17
C ASP A 90 14.68 -2.51 19.48
N GLU A 91 13.74 -1.61 19.79
CA GLU A 91 12.83 -1.77 20.92
C GLU A 91 11.99 -3.05 20.81
N LEU A 92 11.44 -3.29 19.63
CA LEU A 92 10.60 -4.45 19.37
C LEU A 92 11.45 -5.73 19.31
N LYS A 93 12.70 -5.68 18.83
CA LYS A 93 13.63 -6.82 18.91
C LYS A 93 13.92 -7.22 20.35
N ASN A 94 14.15 -6.25 21.24
CA ASN A 94 14.38 -6.52 22.66
C ASN A 94 13.16 -7.16 23.31
N PHE A 95 11.97 -6.64 23.02
CA PHE A 95 10.73 -7.20 23.53
C PHE A 95 10.48 -8.63 23.03
N ILE A 96 10.74 -8.91 21.75
CA ILE A 96 10.67 -10.27 21.18
C ILE A 96 11.66 -11.20 21.88
N SER A 97 12.87 -10.75 22.16
CA SER A 97 13.90 -11.55 22.84
C SER A 97 13.49 -11.92 24.27
N GLU A 98 12.78 -11.02 24.96
CA GLU A 98 12.33 -11.22 26.34
C GLU A 98 11.03 -12.03 26.45
N ASN A 99 10.10 -11.88 25.50
CA ASN A 99 8.72 -12.38 25.61
C ASN A 99 8.35 -13.43 24.54
N GLY A 100 9.13 -13.55 23.48
CA GLY A 100 8.84 -14.39 22.33
C GLY A 100 7.93 -13.73 21.29
N LEU A 101 7.85 -14.35 20.11
CA LEU A 101 7.13 -13.80 18.94
C LEU A 101 5.62 -13.68 19.16
N GLU A 102 5.01 -14.69 19.80
CA GLU A 102 3.55 -14.76 20.00
C GLU A 102 3.05 -13.69 20.98
N GLU A 103 3.68 -13.57 22.15
CA GLU A 103 3.33 -12.54 23.13
C GLU A 103 3.61 -11.13 22.59
N THR A 104 4.66 -10.97 21.78
CA THR A 104 4.91 -9.70 21.09
C THR A 104 3.80 -9.37 20.10
N GLN A 105 3.38 -10.34 19.29
CA GLN A 105 2.28 -10.15 18.34
C GLN A 105 1.01 -9.72 19.07
N LYS A 106 0.68 -10.36 20.19
CA LYS A 106 -0.47 -9.99 21.02
C LYS A 106 -0.35 -8.57 21.58
N ALA A 107 0.82 -8.23 22.13
CA ALA A 107 1.08 -6.89 22.67
C ALA A 107 0.97 -5.79 21.60
N LEU A 108 1.43 -6.05 20.37
CA LEU A 108 1.26 -5.13 19.24
C LEU A 108 -0.21 -4.91 18.90
N LEU A 109 -0.99 -5.99 18.78
CA LEU A 109 -2.42 -5.89 18.48
C LEU A 109 -3.18 -5.17 19.60
N GLU A 110 -2.87 -5.46 20.87
CA GLU A 110 -3.48 -4.75 22.01
C GLU A 110 -3.13 -3.25 22.02
N ALA A 111 -1.92 -2.89 21.60
CA ALA A 111 -1.53 -1.49 21.47
C ALA A 111 -2.28 -0.79 20.34
N GLU A 112 -2.43 -1.44 19.18
CA GLU A 112 -3.26 -0.92 18.08
C GLU A 112 -4.74 -0.80 18.45
N GLU A 113 -5.26 -1.74 19.24
CA GLU A 113 -6.63 -1.67 19.76
C GLU A 113 -6.84 -0.51 20.73
N LYS A 114 -5.80 -0.09 21.44
CA LYS A 114 -5.86 1.05 22.39
C LYS A 114 -5.52 2.40 21.74
N ASP A 115 -4.98 2.41 20.52
CA ASP A 115 -4.64 3.63 19.79
C ASP A 115 -5.92 4.31 19.26
N GLU A 116 -6.20 5.51 19.75
CA GLU A 116 -7.41 6.27 19.40
C GLU A 116 -7.48 6.58 17.90
N THR A 117 -6.36 6.87 17.25
CA THR A 117 -6.31 7.21 15.82
C THR A 117 -6.62 5.98 14.95
N ILE A 118 -6.15 4.80 15.36
CA ILE A 118 -6.45 3.52 14.70
C ILE A 118 -7.90 3.13 14.94
N GLN A 119 -8.42 3.29 16.17
CA GLN A 119 -9.82 3.04 16.46
C GLN A 119 -10.76 3.89 15.60
N GLU A 120 -10.44 5.17 15.43
CA GLU A 120 -11.20 6.06 14.54
C GLU A 120 -11.15 5.62 13.08
N ALA A 121 -9.97 5.25 12.59
CA ALA A 121 -9.81 4.74 11.23
C ALA A 121 -10.61 3.44 11.01
N ARG A 122 -10.56 2.50 11.97
CA ARG A 122 -11.30 1.22 11.92
C ARG A 122 -12.82 1.38 11.93
N LYS A 123 -13.37 2.53 12.34
CA LYS A 123 -14.81 2.81 12.23
C LYS A 123 -15.25 3.12 10.79
N LEU A 124 -14.31 3.38 9.88
CA LEU A 124 -14.65 3.64 8.47
C LEU A 124 -14.99 2.32 7.76
N ALA A 125 -16.17 2.29 7.14
CA ALA A 125 -16.50 1.24 6.19
C ALA A 125 -15.46 1.22 5.06
N GLY A 126 -15.05 0.02 4.63
CA GLY A 126 -14.06 -0.13 3.57
C GLY A 126 -12.61 0.16 3.99
N PHE A 127 -12.32 0.36 5.27
CA PHE A 127 -10.95 0.41 5.77
C PHE A 127 -10.62 -0.84 6.59
N LYS A 128 -9.44 -1.42 6.35
CA LYS A 128 -8.90 -2.53 7.15
C LYS A 128 -7.41 -2.33 7.40
N LEU A 129 -6.98 -2.64 8.62
CA LEU A 129 -5.58 -2.63 9.05
C LEU A 129 -5.25 -3.96 9.74
N GLU A 130 -4.22 -4.64 9.26
CA GLU A 130 -3.67 -5.86 9.85
C GLU A 130 -2.18 -5.72 10.06
N THR A 131 -1.69 -6.08 11.25
CA THR A 131 -0.26 -6.11 11.55
C THR A 131 0.14 -7.52 11.98
N LYS A 132 1.24 -8.02 11.43
CA LYS A 132 1.77 -9.35 11.70
C LYS A 132 3.28 -9.32 11.79
N LEU A 133 3.82 -9.83 12.88
CA LEU A 133 5.22 -10.24 12.97
C LEU A 133 5.42 -11.49 12.12
N LEU A 134 6.25 -11.37 11.08
CA LEU A 134 6.58 -12.48 10.19
C LEU A 134 7.71 -13.34 10.78
N SER A 135 8.63 -12.69 11.50
CA SER A 135 9.74 -13.32 12.22
C SER A 135 10.22 -12.39 13.33
N GLU A 136 11.26 -12.79 14.04
CA GLU A 136 11.92 -11.94 15.05
C GLU A 136 12.53 -10.66 14.45
N THR A 137 12.74 -10.63 13.14
CA THR A 137 13.43 -9.54 12.45
C THR A 137 12.56 -8.81 11.43
N GLU A 138 11.38 -9.33 11.09
CA GLU A 138 10.52 -8.76 10.05
C GLU A 138 9.07 -8.62 10.54
N ILE A 139 8.50 -7.43 10.31
CA ILE A 139 7.10 -7.13 10.57
C ILE A 139 6.41 -6.70 9.27
N GLN A 140 5.16 -7.10 9.11
CA GLN A 140 4.30 -6.72 8.02
C GLN A 140 3.09 -5.95 8.53
N THR A 141 2.77 -4.86 7.84
CA THR A 141 1.50 -4.16 7.98
C THR A 141 0.77 -4.20 6.64
N THR A 142 -0.49 -4.60 6.65
CA THR A 142 -1.38 -4.61 5.49
C THR A 142 -2.52 -3.64 5.73
N THR A 143 -2.68 -2.69 4.81
CA THR A 143 -3.77 -1.72 4.83
C THR A 143 -4.60 -1.87 3.58
N THR A 144 -5.91 -2.03 3.72
CA THR A 144 -6.84 -2.18 2.61
C THR A 144 -7.86 -1.05 2.61
N TYR A 145 -8.05 -0.47 1.43
CA TYR A 145 -9.05 0.54 1.12
C TYR A 145 -10.01 -0.02 0.07
N ASP A 146 -11.28 -0.17 0.42
CA ASP A 146 -12.37 -0.48 -0.49
C ASP A 146 -13.12 0.80 -0.85
N PHE A 147 -12.76 1.38 -2.00
CA PHE A 147 -13.28 2.66 -2.47
C PHE A 147 -14.75 2.61 -2.87
N GLN A 148 -15.37 1.43 -2.91
CA GLN A 148 -16.80 1.30 -3.20
C GLN A 148 -17.66 1.74 -2.01
N VAL A 149 -17.14 1.62 -0.79
CA VAL A 149 -17.86 1.93 0.46
C VAL A 149 -17.11 2.90 1.37
N LEU A 150 -15.83 3.15 1.10
CA LEU A 150 -15.00 4.09 1.87
C LEU A 150 -15.40 5.54 1.60
N ASP A 151 -15.72 6.27 2.66
CA ASP A 151 -15.83 7.73 2.62
C ASP A 151 -14.41 8.34 2.60
N VAL A 152 -13.90 8.60 1.40
CA VAL A 152 -12.53 9.08 1.17
C VAL A 152 -12.30 10.48 1.74
N LYS A 153 -13.34 11.34 1.75
CA LYS A 153 -13.23 12.69 2.33
C LYS A 153 -13.05 12.60 3.84
N LYS A 154 -13.87 11.76 4.49
CA LYS A 154 -13.72 11.50 5.93
C LYS A 154 -12.40 10.82 6.24
N ALA A 155 -11.99 9.82 5.45
CA ALA A 155 -10.72 9.13 5.62
C ALA A 155 -9.53 10.09 5.56
N SER A 156 -9.51 11.03 4.62
CA SER A 156 -8.41 11.98 4.44
C SER A 156 -8.31 13.04 5.55
N GLN A 157 -9.30 13.08 6.47
CA GLN A 157 -9.29 13.96 7.65
C GLN A 157 -8.85 13.23 8.92
N LEU A 158 -8.85 11.89 8.95
CA LEU A 158 -8.44 11.14 10.14
C LEU A 158 -6.93 11.18 10.33
N GLU A 159 -6.48 11.33 11.57
CA GLU A 159 -5.06 11.48 11.91
C GLU A 159 -4.20 10.35 11.33
N TYR A 160 -4.69 9.11 11.41
CA TYR A 160 -4.01 7.92 10.90
C TYR A 160 -3.89 7.88 9.36
N LEU A 161 -4.82 8.55 8.65
CA LEU A 161 -5.01 8.40 7.20
C LEU A 161 -4.75 9.68 6.38
N LYS A 162 -4.66 10.85 7.03
CA LYS A 162 -4.55 12.15 6.35
C LYS A 162 -3.31 12.28 5.45
N ASN A 163 -2.24 11.56 5.76
CA ASN A 163 -0.97 11.65 5.02
C ASN A 163 -0.85 10.63 3.87
N ILE A 164 -1.83 9.73 3.72
CA ILE A 164 -1.80 8.69 2.68
C ILE A 164 -1.97 9.30 1.28
N GLY A 165 -2.75 10.38 1.16
CA GLY A 165 -3.04 11.01 -0.13
C GLY A 165 -4.13 10.30 -0.94
N LEU A 166 -5.14 9.70 -0.27
CA LEU A 166 -6.25 8.98 -0.91
C LEU A 166 -7.03 9.85 -1.91
N GLU A 167 -7.30 11.10 -1.58
CA GLU A 167 -7.95 12.04 -2.51
C GLU A 167 -7.11 12.30 -3.77
N ASN A 168 -5.79 12.34 -3.63
CA ASN A 168 -4.92 12.54 -4.79
C ASN A 168 -4.81 11.28 -5.65
N LEU A 169 -4.83 10.09 -5.05
CA LEU A 169 -4.88 8.83 -5.77
C LEU A 169 -6.09 8.79 -6.72
N LEU A 170 -7.29 9.09 -6.20
CA LEU A 170 -8.54 9.00 -6.95
C LEU A 170 -8.73 10.08 -8.02
N LYS A 171 -7.83 11.08 -8.09
CA LYS A 171 -7.78 12.03 -9.21
C LYS A 171 -7.07 11.45 -10.44
N ASN A 172 -6.33 10.36 -10.28
CA ASN A 172 -5.62 9.71 -11.38
C ASN A 172 -6.47 8.59 -11.97
N GLU A 173 -6.22 8.30 -13.25
CA GLU A 173 -6.66 7.06 -13.87
C GLU A 173 -5.87 5.88 -13.29
N PRO A 174 -6.52 4.74 -12.93
CA PRO A 174 -5.81 3.58 -12.39
C PRO A 174 -4.68 3.08 -13.28
N SER A 175 -4.89 3.05 -14.60
CA SER A 175 -3.89 2.66 -15.59
C SER A 175 -2.69 3.61 -15.60
N GLN A 176 -2.94 4.92 -15.54
CA GLN A 176 -1.88 5.92 -15.46
C GLN A 176 -1.09 5.80 -14.16
N TYR A 177 -1.78 5.64 -13.03
CA TYR A 177 -1.13 5.44 -11.73
C TYR A 177 -0.20 4.22 -11.74
N ILE A 178 -0.64 3.11 -12.32
CA ILE A 178 0.18 1.89 -12.45
C ILE A 178 1.39 2.15 -13.34
N ALA A 179 1.19 2.75 -14.52
CA ALA A 179 2.27 3.06 -15.46
C ALA A 179 3.32 3.99 -14.82
N ASP A 180 2.88 5.00 -14.08
CA ASP A 180 3.77 5.91 -13.35
C ASP A 180 4.60 5.16 -12.30
N ARG A 181 4.02 4.20 -11.58
CA ARG A 181 4.76 3.38 -10.61
C ARG A 181 5.81 2.51 -11.29
N VAL A 182 5.46 1.88 -12.41
CA VAL A 182 6.40 1.05 -13.19
C VAL A 182 7.54 1.91 -13.73
N ALA A 183 7.24 3.10 -14.27
CA ALA A 183 8.25 4.05 -14.73
C ALA A 183 9.21 4.51 -13.61
N ASN A 184 8.75 4.50 -12.36
CA ASN A 184 9.55 4.81 -11.16
C ASN A 184 10.19 3.56 -10.51
N GLY A 185 10.27 2.44 -11.24
CA GLY A 185 11.03 1.25 -10.82
C GLY A 185 10.22 0.20 -10.06
N ALA A 186 8.90 0.31 -10.00
CA ALA A 186 8.07 -0.80 -9.56
C ALA A 186 8.02 -1.92 -10.61
N THR A 187 7.87 -3.16 -10.18
CA THR A 187 7.67 -4.30 -11.07
C THR A 187 6.25 -4.85 -10.93
N GLU A 188 5.59 -5.08 -12.08
CA GLU A 188 4.35 -5.86 -12.14
C GLU A 188 4.66 -7.35 -11.85
N GLN A 189 3.84 -7.99 -11.02
CA GLN A 189 3.92 -9.42 -10.70
C GLN A 189 2.91 -10.25 -11.49
#